data_AF-A0A6I9WMC4-F1
#
_entry.id   AF-A0A6I9WMC4-F1
#
_cell.length_a   1.000
_cell.length_b   1.000
_cell.length_c   1.000
_cell.angle_alpha   90.00
_cell.angle_beta   90.00
_cell.angle_gamma   90.00
#
_symmetry.space_group_name_H-M   'P 1'
#
loop_
_entity.id
_entity.type
_entity.pdbx_description
1 polymer ?
#
loop_
_entity_poly.entity_id
_entity_poly.type
_entity_poly.pdbx_seq_one_letter_code
_entity_poly.pdbx_strand_id
1 'polypeptide(L)'
;MAALFRTNCVQSLRKGLALLSSKETMMCRRIAMTPKCYDISNETKPVKRKWVSYGFSQENEAEDRHALHQTMFVCVTIVMVVGFTIMAYLPDVRGKDWAQREAYLQLRYREENGLPPIDPNLIDPSKITLPTEEELVDVEIII
;
A
#
# COMPACT_ATOMS: atom_id res chain seq x y z
N MET A 1 31.65 -29.69 0.21
CA MET A 1 32.43 -28.46 0.41
C MET A 1 31.47 -27.32 0.69
N ALA A 2 31.25 -27.00 1.98
CA ALA A 2 30.28 -26.00 2.42
C ALA A 2 30.89 -24.58 2.35
N ALA A 3 30.19 -23.65 1.72
CA ALA A 3 30.62 -22.26 1.59
C ALA A 3 30.23 -21.47 2.86
N LEU A 4 31.24 -21.02 3.62
CA LEU A 4 31.09 -20.10 4.75
C LEU A 4 30.87 -18.67 4.23
N PHE A 5 29.68 -18.13 4.44
CA PHE A 5 29.35 -16.73 4.14
C PHE A 5 29.99 -15.81 5.20
N ARG A 6 30.95 -14.98 4.80
CA ARG A 6 31.60 -14.00 5.70
C ARG A 6 30.70 -12.78 5.91
N THR A 7 30.10 -12.66 7.09
CA THR A 7 29.42 -11.43 7.54
C THR A 7 30.45 -10.38 7.99
N ASN A 8 30.88 -9.51 7.08
CA ASN A 8 31.73 -8.35 7.39
C ASN A 8 31.19 -7.05 6.76
N CYS A 9 29.88 -6.82 6.85
CA CYS A 9 29.25 -5.60 6.34
C CYS A 9 28.34 -4.96 7.41
N VAL A 10 28.88 -4.66 8.60
CA VAL A 10 28.13 -3.87 9.60
C VAL A 10 29.00 -2.84 10.33
N GLN A 11 30.29 -2.70 9.99
CA GLN A 11 31.17 -1.72 10.65
C GLN A 11 31.26 -0.35 9.95
N SER A 12 30.84 -0.21 8.68
CA SER A 12 30.93 1.09 8.00
C SER A 12 29.81 2.06 8.38
N LEU A 13 28.66 1.56 8.84
CA LEU A 13 27.49 2.42 9.13
C LEU A 13 27.64 3.24 10.42
N ARG A 14 28.54 2.84 11.33
CA ARG A 14 28.77 3.59 12.60
C ARG A 14 29.54 4.90 12.41
N LYS A 15 30.25 5.08 11.29
CA LYS A 15 31.06 6.30 11.05
C LYS A 15 30.26 7.44 10.40
N GLY A 16 29.09 7.17 9.82
CA GLY A 16 28.24 8.18 9.19
C GLY A 16 27.40 9.02 10.16
N LEU A 17 27.10 8.50 11.36
CA LEU A 17 26.19 9.19 12.30
C LEU A 17 26.85 10.36 13.06
N ALA A 18 28.18 10.46 13.05
CA ALA A 18 28.91 11.52 13.78
C ALA A 18 28.96 12.87 13.03
N LEU A 19 28.55 12.92 11.77
CA LEU A 19 28.62 14.13 10.92
C LEU A 19 27.34 14.97 10.90
N LEU A 20 26.28 14.55 11.58
CA LEU A 20 25.00 15.29 11.66
C LEU A 20 24.76 15.94 13.02
N SER A 21 25.77 16.02 13.89
CA SER A 21 25.74 16.99 14.99
C SER A 21 25.98 18.38 14.38
N SER A 22 24.90 18.96 13.84
CA SER A 22 24.86 20.37 13.50
C SER A 22 25.11 21.14 14.79
N LYS A 23 26.35 21.59 14.99
CA LYS A 23 26.58 22.75 15.85
C LYS A 23 25.89 23.89 15.14
N GLU A 24 24.64 24.15 15.50
CA GLU A 24 23.96 25.39 15.19
C GLU A 24 24.72 26.50 15.92
N THR A 25 25.78 26.99 15.28
CA THR A 25 26.38 28.28 15.61
C THR A 25 25.35 29.34 15.28
N MET A 26 24.51 29.65 16.27
CA MET A 26 23.59 30.76 16.23
C MET A 26 24.41 32.06 16.14
N MET A 27 24.77 32.47 14.93
CA MET A 27 25.27 33.81 14.64
C MET A 27 24.10 34.79 14.77
N CYS A 28 23.71 35.10 16.01
CA CYS A 28 22.86 36.24 16.30
C CYS A 28 23.69 37.51 16.09
N ARG A 29 23.37 38.31 15.07
CA ARG A 29 23.81 39.71 15.04
C ARG A 29 23.30 40.41 16.30
N ARG A 30 24.21 40.76 17.20
CA ARG A 30 23.92 41.58 18.38
C ARG A 30 23.60 42.99 17.91
N ILE A 31 22.32 43.32 17.76
CA ILE A 31 21.87 44.71 17.69
C ILE A 31 22.00 45.27 19.10
N ALA A 32 22.96 46.17 19.32
CA ALA A 32 23.12 46.86 20.59
C ALA A 32 21.97 47.85 20.76
N MET A 33 20.93 47.47 21.53
CA MET A 33 20.01 48.44 22.10
C MET A 33 20.55 48.89 23.46
N THR A 34 20.53 50.21 23.67
CA THR A 34 20.87 50.85 24.95
C THR A 34 19.89 50.40 26.04
N PRO A 35 20.33 50.28 27.31
CA PRO A 35 19.47 49.75 28.36
C PRO A 35 18.51 50.86 28.78
N LYS A 36 17.27 50.83 28.29
CA LYS A 36 16.20 51.56 28.96
C LYS A 36 15.77 50.71 30.15
N CYS A 37 16.37 51.02 31.31
CA CYS A 37 15.93 50.51 32.59
C CYS A 37 14.47 50.93 32.80
N TYR A 38 13.58 49.95 32.85
CA TYR A 38 12.27 50.12 33.44
C TYR A 38 12.04 48.90 34.32
N ASP A 39 12.13 49.12 35.62
CA ASP A 39 11.73 48.15 36.63
C ASP A 39 10.23 47.88 36.45
N ILE A 40 9.91 46.67 35.99
CA ILE A 40 8.59 46.09 36.16
C ILE A 40 8.82 44.68 36.70
N SER A 41 8.63 44.57 38.01
CA SER A 41 8.37 43.33 38.73
C SER A 41 7.02 42.74 38.31
N ASN A 42 6.89 42.27 37.06
CA ASN A 42 5.72 41.50 36.63
C ASN A 42 6.23 40.23 35.94
N GLU A 43 5.81 39.06 36.44
CA GLU A 43 6.01 37.74 35.83
C GLU A 43 6.01 37.82 34.29
N THR A 44 7.17 37.61 33.69
CA THR A 44 7.30 37.40 32.25
C THR A 44 6.72 36.03 31.90
N LYS A 45 5.39 35.97 31.77
CA LYS A 45 4.72 34.84 31.11
C LYS A 45 5.38 34.69 29.73
N PRO A 46 5.88 33.49 29.35
CA PRO A 46 6.55 33.32 28.08
C PRO A 46 5.58 33.73 26.97
N VAL A 47 6.00 34.65 26.10
CA VAL A 47 5.22 35.09 24.95
C VAL A 47 4.92 33.86 24.10
N LYS A 48 3.69 33.33 24.20
CA LYS A 48 3.24 32.20 23.38
C LYS A 48 3.38 32.59 21.92
N ARG A 49 4.13 31.79 21.16
CA ARG A 49 4.28 32.00 19.71
C ARG A 49 2.89 31.93 19.07
N LYS A 50 2.58 32.88 18.19
CA LYS A 50 1.35 32.85 17.40
C LYS A 50 1.44 31.65 16.44
N TRP A 51 0.66 30.61 16.70
CA TRP A 51 0.58 29.42 15.88
C TRP A 51 -0.59 29.53 14.90
N VAL A 52 -0.52 28.77 13.80
CA VAL A 52 -1.58 28.69 12.78
C VAL A 52 -2.11 27.27 12.79
N SER A 53 -3.44 27.12 12.85
CA SER A 53 -4.09 25.81 12.86
C SER A 53 -3.99 25.13 11.50
N TYR A 54 -3.80 23.81 11.51
CA TYR A 54 -3.91 22.92 10.35
C TYR A 54 -5.36 22.57 9.99
N GLY A 55 -6.33 22.98 10.82
CA GLY A 55 -7.76 22.88 10.55
C GLY A 55 -8.49 21.81 11.36
N PHE A 56 -7.83 21.15 12.32
CA PHE A 56 -8.47 20.18 13.22
C PHE A 56 -8.94 20.82 14.53
N SER A 57 -8.16 21.75 15.09
CA SER A 57 -8.56 22.54 16.26
C SER A 57 -8.04 23.98 16.15
N GLN A 58 -8.88 24.95 16.51
CA GLN A 58 -8.55 26.38 16.53
C GLN A 58 -8.07 26.85 17.91
N GLU A 59 -8.29 26.04 18.95
CA GLU A 59 -8.11 26.44 20.34
C GLU A 59 -6.81 25.88 20.94
N ASN A 60 -6.46 24.64 20.59
CA ASN A 60 -5.34 23.91 21.18
C ASN A 60 -4.30 23.46 20.14
N GLU A 61 -3.09 24.03 20.21
CA GLU A 61 -1.98 23.74 19.29
C GLU A 61 -1.52 22.27 19.33
N ALA A 62 -1.48 21.69 20.53
CA ALA A 62 -1.01 20.32 20.74
C ALA A 62 -1.99 19.30 20.13
N GLU A 63 -3.29 19.53 20.31
CA GLU A 63 -4.34 18.66 19.77
C GLU A 63 -4.39 18.75 18.25
N ASP A 64 -4.33 19.96 17.68
CA ASP A 64 -4.34 20.16 16.23
C ASP A 64 -3.14 19.49 15.54
N ARG A 65 -1.94 19.61 16.13
CA ARG A 65 -0.76 18.86 15.64
C ARG A 65 -0.93 17.36 15.78
N HIS A 66 -1.42 16.88 16.92
CA HIS A 66 -1.56 15.44 17.13
C HIS A 66 -2.56 14.84 16.14
N ALA A 67 -3.71 15.49 15.94
CA ALA A 67 -4.73 15.09 14.98
C ALA A 67 -4.20 15.08 13.54
N LEU A 68 -3.42 16.09 13.13
CA LEU A 68 -2.77 16.09 11.81
C LEU A 68 -1.85 14.89 11.63
N HIS A 69 -0.94 14.63 12.58
CA HIS A 69 0.01 13.53 12.44
C HIS A 69 -0.69 12.17 12.46
N GLN A 70 -1.70 12.00 13.31
CA GLN A 70 -2.50 10.78 13.36
C GLN A 70 -3.26 10.54 12.05
N THR A 71 -3.96 11.55 11.54
CA THR A 71 -4.74 11.42 10.30
C THR A 71 -3.85 11.17 9.10
N MET A 72 -2.74 11.90 8.94
CA MET A 72 -1.80 11.66 7.85
C MET A 72 -1.15 10.29 7.94
N PHE A 73 -0.76 9.84 9.14
CA PHE A 73 -0.20 8.51 9.33
C PHE A 73 -1.22 7.42 9.00
N VAL A 74 -2.42 7.47 9.57
CA VAL A 74 -3.43 6.42 9.36
C VAL A 74 -3.91 6.40 7.91
N CYS A 75 -4.28 7.55 7.34
CA CYS A 75 -4.83 7.60 5.99
C CYS A 75 -3.76 7.30 4.93
N VAL A 76 -2.61 7.95 4.99
CA VAL A 76 -1.59 7.81 3.94
C VAL A 76 -0.77 6.55 4.14
N THR A 77 -0.23 6.32 5.33
CA THR A 77 0.69 5.18 5.51
C THR A 77 -0.05 3.86 5.67
N ILE A 78 -1.09 3.79 6.50
CA ILE A 78 -1.78 2.51 6.76
C ILE A 78 -2.77 2.22 5.62
N VAL A 79 -3.75 3.10 5.39
CA VAL A 79 -4.81 2.81 4.42
C VAL A 79 -4.28 2.83 2.99
N MET A 80 -3.54 3.88 2.60
CA MET A 80 -3.02 3.98 1.25
C MET A 80 -1.89 2.97 1.03
N VAL A 81 -0.75 3.10 1.70
CA VAL A 81 0.43 2.27 1.37
C VAL A 81 0.20 0.81 1.74
N VAL A 82 -0.18 0.49 2.99
CA VAL A 82 -0.36 -0.92 3.40
C VAL A 82 -1.60 -1.52 2.72
N GLY A 83 -2.71 -0.79 2.63
CA GLY A 83 -3.91 -1.28 1.94
C GLY A 83 -3.68 -1.59 0.46
N PHE A 84 -2.99 -0.72 -0.28
CA PHE A 84 -2.62 -1.02 -1.66
C PHE A 84 -1.62 -2.15 -1.78
N THR A 85 -0.67 -2.27 -0.85
CA THR A 85 0.27 -3.40 -0.84
C THR A 85 -0.49 -4.72 -0.67
N ILE A 86 -1.45 -4.78 0.26
CA ILE A 86 -2.29 -5.98 0.42
C ILE A 86 -3.05 -6.27 -0.88
N MET A 87 -3.72 -5.27 -1.48
CA MET A 87 -4.44 -5.49 -2.74
C MET A 87 -3.54 -5.98 -3.88
N ALA A 88 -2.32 -5.44 -3.99
CA ALA A 88 -1.38 -5.81 -5.04
C ALA A 88 -0.86 -7.26 -4.90
N TYR A 89 -0.76 -7.76 -3.67
CA TYR A 89 -0.28 -9.11 -3.35
C TYR A 89 -1.39 -10.04 -2.88
N LEU A 90 -2.66 -9.71 -3.14
CA LEU A 90 -3.76 -10.63 -2.91
C LEU A 90 -3.53 -11.91 -3.73
N PRO A 91 -3.78 -13.10 -3.15
CA PRO A 91 -3.73 -14.33 -3.93
C PRO A 91 -4.76 -14.26 -5.06
N ASP A 92 -4.54 -15.02 -6.12
CA ASP A 92 -5.37 -15.02 -7.33
C ASP A 92 -6.86 -15.29 -7.03
N VAL A 93 -7.61 -14.21 -6.82
CA VAL A 93 -9.02 -14.23 -6.39
C VAL A 93 -9.95 -14.78 -7.46
N ARG A 94 -9.52 -14.77 -8.73
CA ARG A 94 -10.33 -15.18 -9.88
C ARG A 94 -9.81 -16.45 -10.55
N GLY A 95 -8.77 -17.06 -10.00
CA GLY A 95 -8.13 -18.24 -10.58
C GLY A 95 -7.56 -18.01 -11.99
N LYS A 96 -7.20 -16.77 -12.35
CA LYS A 96 -6.67 -16.43 -13.68
C LYS A 96 -5.30 -17.05 -13.94
N ASP A 97 -4.41 -16.99 -12.96
CA ASP A 97 -3.05 -17.52 -13.09
C ASP A 97 -3.10 -19.05 -13.14
N TRP A 98 -4.00 -19.65 -12.36
CA TRP A 98 -4.26 -21.08 -12.41
C TRP A 98 -4.86 -21.48 -13.77
N ALA A 99 -5.91 -20.80 -14.24
CA ALA A 99 -6.57 -21.11 -15.49
C ALA A 99 -5.62 -20.96 -16.69
N GLN A 100 -4.76 -19.94 -16.69
CA GLN A 100 -3.75 -19.76 -17.73
C GLN A 100 -2.72 -20.90 -17.72
N ARG A 101 -2.24 -21.29 -16.53
CA ARG A 101 -1.31 -22.43 -16.39
C ARG A 101 -1.94 -23.72 -16.90
N GLU A 102 -3.16 -24.02 -16.47
CA GLU A 102 -3.88 -25.24 -16.85
C GLU A 102 -4.18 -25.27 -18.35
N ALA A 103 -4.55 -24.13 -18.94
CA ALA A 103 -4.78 -24.00 -20.37
C ALA A 103 -3.52 -24.35 -21.19
N TYR A 104 -2.33 -23.90 -20.77
CA TYR A 104 -1.08 -24.26 -21.46
C TYR A 104 -0.78 -25.76 -21.37
N LEU A 105 -1.01 -26.39 -20.20
CA LEU A 105 -0.80 -27.83 -20.04
C LEU A 105 -1.74 -28.62 -20.96
N GLN A 106 -3.02 -28.25 -20.97
CA GLN A 106 -4.02 -28.94 -21.77
C GLN A 106 -3.82 -28.73 -23.28
N LEU A 107 -3.36 -27.54 -23.68
CA LEU A 107 -3.04 -27.26 -25.08
C LEU A 107 -1.87 -28.12 -25.56
N ARG A 108 -0.80 -28.25 -24.76
CA ARG A 108 0.35 -29.11 -25.08
C ARG A 108 -0.06 -30.58 -25.23
N TYR A 109 -0.85 -31.08 -24.28
CA TYR A 109 -1.37 -32.44 -24.37
C TYR A 109 -2.18 -32.68 -25.65
N ARG A 110 -2.99 -31.71 -26.09
CA ARG A 110 -3.78 -31.82 -27.33
C ARG A 110 -2.90 -31.77 -28.58
N GLU A 111 -1.92 -30.87 -28.61
CA GLU A 111 -0.95 -30.77 -29.71
C GLU A 111 -0.15 -32.07 -29.89
N GLU A 112 0.33 -32.67 -28.80
CA GLU A 112 1.09 -33.93 -28.82
C GLU A 112 0.27 -35.12 -29.34
N ASN A 113 -1.03 -35.16 -29.01
CA ASN A 113 -1.94 -36.20 -29.48
C ASN A 113 -2.57 -35.88 -30.84
N GLY A 114 -2.26 -34.73 -31.45
CA GLY A 114 -2.82 -34.30 -32.74
C GLY A 114 -4.33 -33.97 -32.70
N LEU A 115 -4.88 -33.66 -31.52
CA LEU A 115 -6.29 -33.26 -31.37
C LEU A 115 -6.48 -31.78 -31.71
N PRO A 116 -7.70 -31.36 -32.08
CA PRO A 116 -8.02 -29.95 -32.21
C PRO A 116 -7.81 -29.21 -30.87
N PRO A 117 -7.34 -27.95 -30.88
CA PRO A 117 -7.06 -27.19 -29.66
C PRO A 117 -8.25 -27.05 -28.70
N ILE A 118 -9.45 -26.85 -29.26
CA ILE A 118 -10.71 -26.73 -28.52
C ILE A 118 -11.74 -27.60 -29.24
N ASP A 119 -12.45 -28.41 -28.46
CA ASP A 119 -13.60 -29.17 -28.95
C ASP A 119 -14.84 -28.25 -28.96
N PRO A 120 -15.58 -28.16 -30.08
CA PRO A 120 -16.86 -27.45 -30.11
C PRO A 120 -17.89 -27.99 -29.11
N ASN A 121 -17.86 -29.30 -28.83
CA ASN A 121 -18.79 -29.95 -27.91
C ASN A 121 -18.16 -30.03 -26.51
N LEU A 122 -18.66 -29.21 -25.58
CA LEU A 122 -18.24 -29.29 -24.17
C LEU A 122 -18.65 -30.61 -23.52
N ILE A 123 -19.81 -31.13 -23.93
CA ILE A 123 -20.41 -32.36 -23.44
C ILE A 123 -20.39 -33.38 -24.57
N ASP A 124 -19.98 -34.60 -24.27
CA ASP A 124 -20.08 -35.71 -25.20
C ASP A 124 -21.55 -35.91 -25.61
N PRO A 125 -21.90 -35.79 -26.90
CA PRO A 125 -23.28 -35.91 -27.37
C PRO A 125 -23.91 -37.26 -27.00
N SER A 126 -23.09 -38.29 -26.79
CA SER A 126 -23.53 -39.62 -26.37
C SER A 126 -24.17 -39.64 -24.97
N LYS A 127 -23.86 -38.63 -24.13
CA LYS A 127 -24.41 -38.48 -22.77
C LYS A 127 -25.71 -37.67 -22.75
N ILE A 128 -26.10 -37.07 -23.87
CA ILE A 128 -27.29 -36.23 -23.98
C ILE A 128 -28.39 -37.11 -24.59
N THR A 129 -29.37 -37.47 -23.78
CA THR A 129 -30.61 -38.11 -24.27
C THR A 129 -31.57 -37.01 -24.72
N LEU A 130 -31.72 -36.84 -26.02
CA LEU A 130 -32.75 -35.98 -26.59
C LEU A 130 -34.11 -36.68 -26.48
N PRO A 131 -35.18 -35.98 -26.08
CA PRO A 131 -36.52 -36.54 -26.13
C PRO A 131 -36.89 -36.86 -27.58
N THR A 132 -37.68 -37.90 -27.77
CA THR A 132 -38.18 -38.30 -29.11
C THR A 132 -39.20 -37.29 -29.64
N GLU A 133 -39.27 -37.14 -30.96
CA GLU A 133 -40.17 -36.18 -31.65
C GLU A 133 -41.63 -36.27 -31.18
N GLU A 134 -42.12 -37.47 -30.81
CA GLU A 134 -43.48 -37.69 -30.30
C GLU A 134 -43.76 -37.00 -28.96
N GLU A 135 -42.74 -36.86 -28.10
CA GLU A 135 -42.84 -36.15 -26.81
C GLU A 135 -42.70 -34.63 -26.98
N LEU A 136 -42.23 -34.15 -28.14
CA LEU A 136 -42.08 -32.73 -28.46
C LEU A 136 -43.38 -32.09 -29.00
N VAL A 137 -44.36 -32.89 -29.44
CA VAL A 137 -45.58 -32.40 -30.11
C VAL A 137 -46.43 -31.49 -29.21
N ASP A 138 -46.46 -31.75 -27.90
CA ASP A 138 -47.27 -31.01 -26.94
C ASP A 138 -46.50 -29.89 -26.21
N VAL A 139 -45.26 -29.61 -26.61
CA VAL A 139 -44.40 -28.61 -25.97
C VAL A 139 -44.37 -27.33 -26.80
N GLU A 140 -44.77 -26.20 -26.20
CA GLU A 140 -44.69 -24.89 -26.86
C GLU A 140 -43.22 -24.49 -27.07
N ILE A 141 -42.77 -24.46 -28.32
CA ILE A 141 -41.43 -24.01 -28.68
C ILE A 141 -41.39 -22.49 -28.56
N ILE A 142 -40.81 -21.98 -27.47
CA ILE A 142 -40.54 -20.56 -27.28
C ILE A 142 -39.22 -20.23 -28.00
N ILE A 143 -39.29 -19.41 -29.04
CA ILE A 143 -38.14 -18.93 -29.83
C ILE A 143 -37.69 -17.57 -29.31
#